data_AF-A0A818EKC9-F1
#
_entry.id   AF-A0A818EKC9-F1
#
_cell.length_a   1.000
_cell.length_b   1.000
_cell.length_c   1.000
_cell.angle_alpha   90.00
_cell.angle_beta   90.00
_cell.angle_gamma   90.00
#
_symmetry.space_group_name_H-M   'P 1'
#
loop_
_entity.id
_entity.type
_entity.pdbx_description
1 polymer ?
#
loop_
_entity_poly.entity_id
_entity_poly.type
_entity_poly.pdbx_seq_one_letter_code
_entity_poly.pdbx_strand_id
1 'polypeptide(L)'
;MATGQSFYSKLLGDFEPQLGYLYEKTNSLNRALTDSYTPLQLVAIASVLTACGISIYQFLFSNDEDIQTRVKQTIFRLARRLPIVQREIAKARSNTLKTVCGDMEKSIEGHQFAQALPERPISKDEIIRKLHTYRNFEKINYSSGHVSGCVYKITKTDLTEIYNTIFDLFGEANPLHADVFPDIRTMEAEVVRCVATMFHGDENVCGTMTSGGTESLLMACKTYRDMAIAKGIKRPEM
;
A
#
# COMPACT_ATOMS: atom_id res chain seq x y z
N MET A 1 5.50 50.89 34.80
CA MET A 1 4.55 49.78 34.59
C MET A 1 3.17 50.28 34.12
N ALA A 2 3.10 51.29 33.23
CA ALA A 2 1.86 52.04 32.95
C ALA A 2 1.57 52.27 31.45
N THR A 3 2.30 51.62 30.55
CA THR A 3 2.19 51.83 29.09
C THR A 3 1.31 50.80 28.38
N GLY A 4 0.98 49.66 29.01
CA GLY A 4 0.15 48.62 28.40
C GLY A 4 -1.33 49.02 28.29
N GLN A 5 -1.97 49.42 29.40
CA GLN A 5 -3.41 49.71 29.44
C GLN A 5 -3.84 50.78 28.43
N SER A 6 -3.06 51.85 28.25
CA SER A 6 -3.36 52.92 27.29
C SER A 6 -3.27 52.48 25.83
N PHE A 7 -2.49 51.44 25.50
CA PHE A 7 -2.43 50.90 24.15
C PHE A 7 -3.65 50.02 23.87
N TYR A 8 -3.99 49.12 24.79
CA TYR A 8 -5.18 48.26 24.67
C TYR A 8 -6.49 49.06 24.66
N SER A 9 -6.64 50.10 25.48
CA SER A 9 -7.86 50.93 25.48
C SER A 9 -8.05 51.68 24.15
N LYS A 10 -6.96 52.15 23.55
CA LYS A 10 -6.99 52.84 22.26
C LYS A 10 -7.28 51.88 21.11
N LEU A 11 -6.63 50.72 21.11
CA LEU A 11 -6.88 49.64 20.14
C LEU A 11 -8.34 49.16 20.21
N LEU A 12 -8.90 48.95 21.40
CA LEU A 12 -10.31 48.57 21.60
C LEU A 12 -11.27 49.67 21.10
N GLY A 13 -10.99 50.94 21.40
CA GLY A 13 -11.79 52.07 20.91
C GLY A 13 -11.79 52.22 19.39
N ASP A 14 -10.68 51.90 18.72
CA ASP A 14 -10.60 51.89 17.24
C ASP A 14 -11.39 50.72 16.60
N PHE A 15 -11.58 49.63 17.34
CA PHE A 15 -12.37 48.46 16.90
C PHE A 15 -13.85 48.49 17.33
N GLU A 16 -14.24 49.20 18.39
CA GLU A 16 -15.64 49.29 18.85
C GLU A 16 -16.66 49.67 17.75
N PRO A 17 -16.42 50.70 16.90
CA PRO A 17 -17.35 51.04 15.82
C PRO A 17 -17.46 49.93 14.77
N GLN A 18 -16.36 49.21 14.52
CA GLN A 18 -16.30 48.11 13.55
C GLN A 18 -17.04 46.88 14.09
N LEU A 19 -16.88 46.58 15.38
CA LEU A 19 -17.62 45.54 16.09
C LEU A 19 -19.12 45.83 16.15
N GLY A 20 -19.51 47.09 16.42
CA GLY A 20 -20.91 47.52 16.39
C GLY A 20 -21.55 47.35 15.00
N TYR A 21 -20.87 47.80 13.95
CA TYR A 21 -21.31 47.63 12.56
C TYR A 21 -21.45 46.15 12.17
N LEU A 22 -20.48 45.31 12.56
CA LEU A 22 -20.55 43.86 12.33
C LEU A 22 -21.73 43.23 13.08
N TYR A 23 -21.93 43.57 14.36
CA TYR A 23 -23.01 43.05 15.19
C TYR A 23 -24.39 43.38 14.62
N GLU A 24 -24.61 44.63 14.20
CA GLU A 24 -25.87 45.05 13.57
C GLU A 24 -26.12 44.27 12.26
N LYS A 25 -25.10 44.13 11.42
CA LYS A 25 -25.16 43.42 10.14
C LYS A 25 -25.39 41.91 10.30
N THR A 26 -24.80 41.28 11.32
CA THR A 26 -25.08 39.90 11.69
C THR A 26 -26.52 39.74 12.20
N ASN A 27 -27.02 40.67 13.01
CA ASN A 27 -28.39 40.62 13.52
C ASN A 27 -29.47 40.91 12.45
N SER A 28 -29.18 41.70 11.42
CA SER A 28 -30.08 41.86 10.28
C SER A 28 -30.11 40.59 9.41
N LEU A 29 -28.95 39.97 9.19
CA LEU A 29 -28.86 38.71 8.43
C LEU A 29 -29.56 37.55 9.15
N ASN A 30 -29.34 37.41 10.46
CA ASN A 30 -29.96 36.37 11.27
C ASN A 30 -31.49 36.47 11.27
N ARG A 31 -32.05 37.69 11.33
CA ARG A 31 -33.51 37.90 11.22
C ARG A 31 -34.03 37.45 9.86
N ALA A 32 -33.48 38.00 8.76
CA ALA A 32 -33.89 37.65 7.40
C ALA A 32 -33.81 36.12 7.09
N LEU A 33 -32.81 35.43 7.65
CA LEU A 33 -32.66 33.98 7.53
C LEU A 33 -33.67 33.20 8.38
N THR A 34 -33.97 33.66 9.59
CA THR A 34 -34.95 33.01 10.50
C THR A 34 -36.38 33.22 10.03
N ASP A 35 -36.68 34.37 9.40
CA ASP A 35 -37.99 34.66 8.81
C ASP A 35 -38.30 33.75 7.59
N SER A 36 -37.26 33.23 6.92
CA SER A 36 -37.37 32.46 5.67
C SER A 36 -37.16 30.95 5.83
N TYR A 37 -36.49 30.50 6.89
CA TYR A 37 -36.07 29.11 7.07
C TYR A 37 -36.22 28.62 8.51
N THR A 38 -36.63 27.36 8.66
CA THR A 38 -36.67 26.71 9.99
C THR A 38 -35.25 26.49 10.55
N PRO A 39 -35.07 26.44 11.89
CA PRO A 39 -33.76 26.22 12.50
C PRO A 39 -33.03 24.96 11.99
N LEU A 40 -33.78 23.88 11.73
CA LEU A 40 -33.22 22.63 11.19
C LEU A 40 -32.70 22.81 9.75
N GLN A 41 -33.40 23.57 8.91
CA GLN A 41 -32.94 23.89 7.55
C GLN A 41 -31.67 24.75 7.58
N LEU A 42 -31.59 25.73 8.48
CA LEU A 42 -30.39 26.55 8.65
C LEU A 42 -29.18 25.71 9.08
N VAL A 43 -29.35 24.79 10.04
CA VAL A 43 -28.28 23.85 10.45
C VAL A 43 -27.89 22.92 9.30
N ALA A 44 -28.85 22.40 8.53
CA ALA A 44 -28.56 21.55 7.37
C ALA A 44 -27.80 22.30 6.28
N ILE A 45 -28.23 23.52 5.91
CA ILE A 45 -27.58 24.37 4.92
C ILE A 45 -26.16 24.74 5.38
N ALA A 46 -25.98 25.16 6.63
CA ALA A 46 -24.66 25.48 7.18
C ALA A 46 -23.73 24.26 7.19
N SER A 47 -24.25 23.08 7.54
CA SER A 47 -23.48 21.82 7.54
C SER A 47 -23.05 21.41 6.12
N VAL A 48 -23.95 21.51 5.14
CA VAL A 48 -23.67 21.23 3.72
C VAL A 48 -22.65 22.23 3.17
N LEU A 49 -22.84 23.54 3.40
CA LEU A 49 -21.89 24.56 2.97
C LEU A 49 -20.50 24.37 3.59
N THR A 50 -20.44 23.98 4.87
CA THR A 50 -19.17 23.68 5.56
C THR A 50 -18.50 22.44 4.97
N ALA A 51 -19.26 21.36 4.74
CA ALA A 51 -18.74 20.13 4.11
C ALA A 51 -18.28 20.38 2.67
N CYS A 52 -19.00 21.17 1.89
CA CYS A 52 -18.60 21.62 0.55
C CYS A 52 -17.34 22.49 0.62
N GLY A 53 -17.27 23.45 1.56
CA GLY A 53 -16.09 24.29 1.78
C GLY A 53 -14.84 23.48 2.14
N ILE A 54 -14.96 22.51 3.04
CA ILE A 54 -13.89 21.55 3.38
C ILE A 54 -13.51 20.72 2.16
N SER A 55 -14.48 20.21 1.39
CA SER A 55 -14.21 19.40 0.19
C SER A 55 -13.48 20.21 -0.90
N ILE A 56 -13.85 21.49 -1.09
CA ILE A 56 -13.21 22.41 -2.03
C ILE A 56 -11.80 22.78 -1.52
N TYR A 57 -11.65 23.08 -0.23
CA TYR A 57 -10.35 23.37 0.38
C TYR A 57 -9.39 22.18 0.26
N GLN A 58 -9.87 20.95 0.49
CA GLN A 58 -9.11 19.72 0.26
C GLN A 58 -8.81 19.53 -1.23
N PHE A 59 -9.75 19.80 -2.13
CA PHE A 59 -9.51 19.71 -3.57
C PHE A 59 -8.49 20.74 -4.09
N LEU A 60 -8.36 21.92 -3.45
CA LEU A 60 -7.46 23.00 -3.87
C LEU A 60 -6.10 22.99 -3.14
N PHE A 61 -6.07 22.71 -1.84
CA PHE A 61 -4.88 22.83 -0.98
C PHE A 61 -4.51 21.52 -0.27
N SER A 62 -5.39 20.50 -0.28
CA SER A 62 -5.21 19.17 0.33
C SER A 62 -4.15 18.25 -0.30
N ASN A 63 -3.78 18.50 -1.57
CA ASN A 63 -2.97 17.59 -2.40
C ASN A 63 -1.70 18.26 -2.94
N ASP A 64 -0.68 17.45 -3.22
CA ASP A 64 0.62 17.89 -3.77
C ASP A 64 0.65 17.86 -5.32
N GLU A 65 -0.35 17.22 -5.96
CA GLU A 65 -0.50 17.16 -7.42
C GLU A 65 -0.95 18.50 -8.02
N ASP A 66 -0.56 18.82 -9.26
CA ASP A 66 -1.10 19.99 -9.97
C ASP A 66 -2.65 19.93 -10.19
N ILE A 67 -3.29 21.11 -10.24
CA ILE A 67 -4.74 21.26 -10.45
C ILE A 67 -5.19 20.61 -11.77
N GLN A 68 -4.39 20.67 -12.84
CA GLN A 68 -4.75 20.00 -14.10
C GLN A 68 -4.83 18.49 -13.94
N THR A 69 -3.94 17.89 -13.15
CA THR A 69 -3.95 16.45 -12.85
C THR A 69 -5.21 16.07 -12.08
N ARG A 70 -5.57 16.86 -11.05
CA ARG A 70 -6.81 16.65 -10.26
C ARG A 70 -8.07 16.70 -11.13
N VAL A 71 -8.14 17.66 -12.07
CA VAL A 71 -9.25 17.79 -13.03
C VAL A 71 -9.27 16.60 -13.99
N LYS A 72 -8.13 16.23 -14.60
CA LYS A 72 -8.01 15.05 -15.50
C LYS A 72 -8.43 13.75 -14.81
N GLN A 73 -7.95 13.49 -13.59
CA GLN A 73 -8.35 12.32 -12.79
C GLN A 73 -9.85 12.32 -12.46
N THR A 74 -10.44 13.49 -12.18
CA THR A 74 -11.86 13.60 -11.84
C THR A 74 -12.75 13.38 -13.07
N ILE A 75 -12.40 13.98 -14.21
CA ILE A 75 -13.04 13.71 -15.50
C ILE A 75 -12.90 12.23 -15.87
N PHE A 76 -11.72 11.63 -15.71
CA PHE A 76 -11.50 10.20 -15.97
C PHE A 76 -12.35 9.30 -15.07
N ARG A 77 -12.43 9.59 -13.76
CA ARG A 77 -13.30 8.86 -12.80
C ARG A 77 -14.78 8.95 -13.18
N LEU A 78 -15.24 10.08 -13.71
CA LEU A 78 -16.61 10.25 -14.21
C LEU A 78 -16.82 9.54 -15.56
N ALA A 79 -15.90 9.68 -16.52
CA ALA A 79 -15.93 9.01 -17.80
C ALA A 79 -15.95 7.48 -17.65
N ARG A 80 -15.24 6.92 -16.65
CA ARG A 80 -15.27 5.49 -16.30
C ARG A 80 -16.63 4.99 -15.78
N ARG A 81 -17.61 5.88 -15.53
CA ARG A 81 -19.00 5.50 -15.24
C ARG A 81 -19.84 5.31 -16.50
N LEU A 82 -19.38 5.79 -17.67
CA LEU A 82 -20.10 5.61 -18.93
C LEU A 82 -19.93 4.17 -19.43
N PRO A 83 -21.01 3.51 -19.90
CA PRO A 83 -20.97 2.10 -20.29
C PRO A 83 -20.04 1.84 -21.48
N ILE A 84 -19.87 2.81 -22.38
CA ILE A 84 -18.96 2.74 -23.53
C ILE A 84 -17.49 2.63 -23.07
N VAL A 85 -17.09 3.47 -22.10
CA VAL A 85 -15.74 3.48 -21.54
C VAL A 85 -15.47 2.20 -20.76
N GLN A 86 -16.45 1.72 -19.99
CA GLN A 86 -16.35 0.43 -19.30
C GLN A 86 -16.19 -0.74 -20.27
N ARG A 87 -16.91 -0.74 -21.40
CA ARG A 87 -16.82 -1.78 -22.44
C ARG A 87 -15.42 -1.83 -23.08
N GLU A 88 -14.83 -0.69 -23.42
CA GLU A 88 -13.47 -0.67 -23.98
C GLU A 88 -12.40 -1.05 -22.94
N ILE A 89 -12.54 -0.63 -21.67
CA ILE A 89 -11.65 -1.09 -20.58
C ILE A 89 -11.76 -2.61 -20.38
N ALA A 90 -12.97 -3.17 -20.40
CA ALA A 90 -13.21 -4.60 -20.27
C ALA A 90 -12.62 -5.39 -21.46
N LYS A 91 -12.72 -4.86 -22.68
CA LYS A 91 -12.12 -5.41 -23.89
C LYS A 91 -10.60 -5.36 -23.86
N ALA A 92 -10.00 -4.24 -23.45
CA ALA A 92 -8.55 -4.12 -23.26
C ALA A 92 -8.03 -5.10 -22.20
N ARG A 93 -8.74 -5.23 -21.07
CA ARG A 93 -8.45 -6.23 -20.03
C ARG A 93 -8.55 -7.65 -20.57
N SER A 94 -9.61 -7.97 -21.32
CA SER A 94 -9.80 -9.31 -21.92
C SER A 94 -8.69 -9.65 -22.93
N ASN A 95 -8.26 -8.69 -23.75
CA ASN A 95 -7.16 -8.87 -24.69
C ASN A 95 -5.82 -9.07 -23.95
N THR A 96 -5.54 -8.26 -22.93
CA THR A 96 -4.34 -8.41 -22.09
C THR A 96 -4.31 -9.76 -21.41
N LEU A 97 -5.44 -10.21 -20.83
CA LEU A 97 -5.56 -11.54 -20.24
C LEU A 97 -5.32 -12.65 -21.28
N LYS A 98 -5.87 -12.55 -22.49
CA LYS A 98 -5.62 -13.53 -23.56
C LYS A 98 -4.14 -13.59 -23.96
N THR A 99 -3.45 -12.46 -24.06
CA THR A 99 -2.01 -12.43 -24.36
C THR A 99 -1.22 -13.07 -23.23
N VAL A 100 -1.45 -12.65 -21.98
CA VAL A 100 -0.73 -13.19 -20.81
C VAL A 100 -1.00 -14.68 -20.61
N CYS A 101 -2.26 -15.13 -20.65
CA CYS A 101 -2.60 -16.54 -20.59
C CYS A 101 -1.94 -17.32 -21.74
N GLY A 102 -2.06 -16.85 -22.98
CA GLY A 102 -1.43 -17.52 -24.13
C GLY A 102 0.09 -17.61 -24.05
N ASP A 103 0.76 -16.59 -23.52
CA ASP A 103 2.22 -16.62 -23.32
C ASP A 103 2.64 -17.55 -22.18
N MET A 104 1.85 -17.66 -21.10
CA MET A 104 2.09 -18.61 -20.02
C MET A 104 1.75 -20.06 -20.42
N GLU A 105 0.65 -20.27 -21.14
CA GLU A 105 0.13 -21.57 -21.57
C GLU A 105 1.03 -22.27 -22.60
N LYS A 106 1.78 -21.53 -23.43
CA LYS A 106 2.80 -22.08 -24.35
C LYS A 106 3.79 -23.04 -23.70
N SER A 107 4.06 -22.92 -22.40
CA SER A 107 4.99 -23.79 -21.68
C SER A 107 4.37 -25.13 -21.25
N ILE A 108 3.04 -25.21 -21.20
CA ILE A 108 2.24 -26.28 -20.57
C ILE A 108 1.09 -26.75 -21.47
N GLU A 109 1.20 -26.49 -22.77
CA GLU A 109 0.21 -26.83 -23.80
C GLU A 109 -0.17 -28.32 -23.77
N GLY A 110 -1.48 -28.60 -23.78
CA GLY A 110 -2.03 -29.95 -23.66
C GLY A 110 -2.14 -30.49 -22.23
N HIS A 111 -1.63 -29.80 -21.20
CA HIS A 111 -1.82 -30.23 -19.81
C HIS A 111 -3.24 -29.96 -19.30
N GLN A 112 -3.86 -30.98 -18.67
CA GLN A 112 -5.14 -30.85 -17.99
C GLN A 112 -4.95 -30.42 -16.53
N PHE A 113 -5.33 -29.19 -16.22
CA PHE A 113 -5.32 -28.66 -14.86
C PHE A 113 -6.42 -29.30 -14.00
N ALA A 114 -6.11 -29.54 -12.72
CA ALA A 114 -7.12 -29.88 -11.72
C ALA A 114 -8.03 -28.68 -11.47
N GLN A 115 -9.32 -28.81 -11.81
CA GLN A 115 -10.34 -27.77 -11.59
C GLN A 115 -11.10 -27.93 -10.26
N ALA A 116 -10.93 -29.07 -9.60
CA ALA A 116 -11.53 -29.40 -8.31
C ALA A 116 -10.60 -30.31 -7.50
N LEU A 117 -10.83 -30.40 -6.19
CA LEU A 117 -10.22 -31.42 -5.34
C LEU A 117 -10.72 -32.81 -5.78
N PRO A 118 -9.85 -33.84 -5.87
CA PRO A 118 -10.30 -35.18 -6.23
C PRO A 118 -11.25 -35.76 -5.18
N GLU A 119 -12.31 -36.45 -5.61
CA GLU A 119 -13.30 -37.10 -4.73
C GLU A 119 -12.73 -38.22 -3.86
N ARG A 120 -11.54 -38.73 -4.21
CA ARG A 120 -10.85 -39.81 -3.52
C ARG A 120 -9.39 -39.43 -3.25
N PRO A 121 -8.79 -39.87 -2.12
CA PRO A 121 -7.38 -39.65 -1.86
C PRO A 121 -6.49 -40.21 -2.97
N ILE A 122 -5.48 -39.43 -3.36
CA ILE A 122 -4.46 -39.82 -4.33
C ILE A 122 -3.29 -40.44 -3.57
N SER A 123 -2.71 -41.53 -4.09
CA SER A 123 -1.55 -42.17 -3.46
C SER A 123 -0.27 -41.33 -3.57
N LYS A 124 0.66 -41.52 -2.62
CA LYS A 124 1.99 -40.87 -2.64
C LYS A 124 2.68 -41.05 -4.00
N ASP A 125 2.68 -42.27 -4.53
CA ASP A 125 3.34 -42.59 -5.81
C ASP A 125 2.68 -41.93 -7.02
N GLU A 126 1.37 -41.68 -6.99
CA GLU A 126 0.71 -40.89 -8.03
C GLU A 126 1.02 -39.38 -7.89
N ILE A 127 1.08 -38.84 -6.67
CA ILE A 127 1.52 -37.46 -6.43
C ILE A 127 2.95 -37.25 -6.96
N ILE A 128 3.89 -38.12 -6.59
CA ILE A 128 5.29 -38.04 -7.05
C ILE A 128 5.38 -38.16 -8.58
N ARG A 129 4.63 -39.07 -9.22
CA ARG A 129 4.56 -39.15 -10.69
C ARG A 129 4.01 -37.87 -11.34
N LYS A 130 3.02 -37.21 -10.74
CA LYS A 130 2.52 -35.90 -11.22
C LYS A 130 3.58 -34.81 -11.08
N LEU A 131 4.32 -34.76 -9.96
CA LEU A 131 5.43 -33.81 -9.78
C LEU A 131 6.56 -34.03 -10.80
N HIS A 132 6.93 -35.27 -11.12
CA HIS A 132 7.86 -35.56 -12.22
C HIS A 132 7.32 -35.10 -13.59
N THR A 133 6.01 -35.22 -13.82
CA THR A 133 5.38 -34.67 -15.04
C THR A 133 5.54 -33.16 -15.11
N TYR A 134 5.31 -32.45 -14.00
CA TYR A 134 5.45 -30.99 -13.92
C TYR A 134 6.91 -30.53 -14.08
N ARG A 135 7.88 -31.30 -13.59
CA ARG A 135 9.31 -31.02 -13.78
C ARG A 135 9.70 -31.01 -15.27
N ASN A 136 9.00 -31.78 -16.11
CA ASN A 136 9.21 -31.82 -17.56
C ASN A 136 8.61 -30.63 -18.34
N PHE A 137 7.90 -29.71 -17.66
CA PHE A 137 7.44 -28.45 -18.30
C PHE A 137 8.58 -27.41 -18.45
N GLU A 138 9.75 -27.67 -17.87
CA GLU A 138 10.95 -26.85 -18.01
C GLU A 138 11.51 -26.94 -19.45
N LYS A 139 11.08 -26.03 -20.33
CA LYS A 139 11.54 -25.98 -21.74
C LYS A 139 12.90 -25.29 -21.92
N ILE A 140 13.37 -24.52 -20.94
CA ILE A 140 14.61 -23.74 -21.01
C ILE A 140 15.64 -24.34 -20.04
N ASN A 141 16.74 -24.85 -20.58
CA ASN A 141 17.86 -25.36 -19.79
C ASN A 141 18.63 -24.20 -19.11
N TYR A 142 18.15 -23.70 -17.96
CA TYR A 142 18.86 -22.68 -17.19
C TYR A 142 20.24 -23.16 -16.72
N SER A 143 20.44 -24.48 -16.55
CA SER A 143 21.73 -25.03 -16.14
C SER A 143 22.86 -24.84 -17.17
N SER A 144 22.52 -24.39 -18.39
CA SER A 144 23.49 -23.99 -19.42
C SER A 144 24.06 -22.58 -19.25
N GLY A 145 23.56 -21.77 -18.30
CA GLY A 145 24.06 -20.41 -18.04
C GLY A 145 23.53 -19.31 -18.99
N HIS A 146 22.69 -19.65 -19.96
CA HIS A 146 22.14 -18.70 -20.95
C HIS A 146 20.87 -17.95 -20.49
N VAL A 147 20.46 -18.10 -19.22
CA VAL A 147 19.30 -17.41 -18.65
C VAL A 147 19.80 -16.31 -17.73
N SER A 148 19.48 -15.06 -18.05
CA SER A 148 19.88 -13.90 -17.25
C SER A 148 19.16 -13.91 -15.90
N GLY A 149 19.93 -13.77 -14.80
CA GLY A 149 19.41 -13.88 -13.45
C GLY A 149 18.79 -15.25 -13.18
N CYS A 150 17.51 -15.29 -12.77
CA CYS A 150 16.70 -16.48 -12.52
C CYS A 150 17.23 -17.45 -11.44
N VAL A 151 18.35 -18.13 -11.69
CA VAL A 151 18.97 -19.12 -10.79
C VAL A 151 20.40 -18.69 -10.48
N TYR A 152 20.60 -18.10 -9.29
CA TYR A 152 21.89 -17.51 -8.87
C TYR A 152 23.02 -18.53 -8.65
N LYS A 153 22.68 -19.79 -8.33
CA LYS A 153 23.67 -20.87 -8.19
C LYS A 153 23.04 -22.20 -8.60
N ILE A 154 23.63 -22.85 -9.61
CA ILE A 154 23.22 -24.18 -10.07
C ILE A 154 23.90 -25.22 -9.17
N THR A 155 23.18 -25.73 -8.19
CA THR A 155 23.71 -26.71 -7.22
C THR A 155 23.52 -28.14 -7.74
N LYS A 156 24.55 -28.67 -8.41
CA LYS A 156 24.72 -30.12 -8.67
C LYS A 156 25.80 -30.72 -7.75
N THR A 157 25.86 -30.22 -6.51
CA THR A 157 26.90 -30.48 -5.50
C THR A 157 26.30 -30.35 -4.09
N ASP A 158 27.13 -30.56 -3.07
CA ASP A 158 26.92 -30.54 -1.61
C ASP A 158 25.84 -29.56 -1.09
N LEU A 159 25.70 -28.38 -1.70
CA LEU A 159 24.69 -27.39 -1.30
C LEU A 159 23.25 -27.89 -1.47
N THR A 160 22.97 -28.76 -2.44
CA THR A 160 21.63 -29.38 -2.58
C THR A 160 21.35 -30.36 -1.45
N GLU A 161 22.36 -31.09 -0.98
CA GLU A 161 22.24 -31.98 0.18
C GLU A 161 22.01 -31.18 1.47
N ILE A 162 22.73 -30.06 1.63
CA ILE A 162 22.51 -29.10 2.72
C ILE A 162 21.08 -28.55 2.70
N TYR A 163 20.57 -28.08 1.55
CA TYR A 163 19.20 -27.56 1.45
C TYR A 163 18.13 -28.62 1.74
N ASN A 164 18.31 -29.85 1.25
CA ASN A 164 17.39 -30.95 1.57
C ASN A 164 17.40 -31.27 3.07
N THR A 165 18.58 -31.28 3.70
CA THR A 165 18.74 -31.52 5.15
C THR A 165 18.09 -30.40 5.98
N ILE A 166 18.24 -29.14 5.57
CA ILE A 166 17.59 -27.99 6.24
C ILE A 166 16.06 -28.11 6.15
N PHE A 167 15.53 -28.50 4.98
CA PHE A 167 14.08 -28.65 4.82
C PHE A 167 13.52 -29.86 5.58
N ASP A 168 14.29 -30.95 5.72
CA ASP A 168 13.93 -32.11 6.53
C ASP A 168 13.88 -31.77 8.04
N LEU A 169 14.85 -30.97 8.52
CA LEU A 169 14.94 -30.55 9.93
C LEU A 169 13.93 -29.46 10.32
N PHE A 170 13.65 -28.51 9.42
CA PHE A 170 12.92 -27.27 9.77
C PHE A 170 11.69 -27.00 8.89
N GLY A 171 11.27 -27.92 8.02
CA GLY A 171 10.16 -27.72 7.09
C GLY A 171 8.78 -27.50 7.74
N GLU A 172 8.62 -27.87 9.02
CA GLU A 172 7.41 -27.64 9.82
C GLU A 172 7.53 -26.40 10.75
N ALA A 173 8.69 -25.75 10.81
CA ALA A 173 8.92 -24.64 11.73
C ALA A 173 8.18 -23.36 11.34
N ASN A 174 7.66 -22.64 12.33
CA ASN A 174 6.90 -21.41 12.13
C ASN A 174 7.44 -20.28 13.02
N PRO A 175 8.18 -19.29 12.47
CA PRO A 175 8.76 -18.16 13.23
C PRO A 175 7.74 -17.34 14.06
N LEU A 176 6.45 -17.42 13.76
CA LEU A 176 5.39 -16.80 14.56
C LEU A 176 5.35 -17.31 16.01
N HIS A 177 5.77 -18.56 16.25
CA HIS A 177 5.79 -19.20 17.56
C HIS A 177 7.23 -19.29 18.08
N ALA A 178 7.82 -18.13 18.36
CA ALA A 178 9.21 -17.94 18.77
C ALA A 178 9.59 -18.55 20.15
N ASP A 179 8.58 -19.04 20.89
CA ASP A 179 8.67 -19.85 22.11
C ASP A 179 8.75 -21.36 21.81
N VAL A 180 8.07 -21.81 20.75
CA VAL A 180 8.09 -23.20 20.26
C VAL A 180 9.31 -23.49 19.37
N PHE A 181 9.71 -22.51 18.54
CA PHE A 181 10.82 -22.60 17.59
C PHE A 181 11.95 -21.59 17.93
N PRO A 182 12.63 -21.75 19.09
CA PRO A 182 13.73 -20.87 19.49
C PRO A 182 14.96 -21.04 18.61
N ASP A 183 15.08 -22.16 17.90
CA ASP A 183 16.13 -22.49 16.93
C ASP A 183 16.09 -21.57 15.70
N ILE A 184 14.96 -21.52 14.98
CA ILE A 184 14.78 -20.66 13.81
C ILE A 184 14.88 -19.19 14.20
N ARG A 185 14.27 -18.78 15.31
CA ARG A 185 14.41 -17.41 15.86
C ARG A 185 15.90 -17.05 16.10
N THR A 186 16.70 -18.00 16.56
CA THR A 186 18.14 -17.77 16.79
C THR A 186 18.89 -17.66 15.46
N MET A 187 18.64 -18.56 14.51
CA MET A 187 19.23 -18.48 13.17
C MET A 187 18.86 -17.19 12.43
N GLU A 188 17.63 -16.71 12.51
CA GLU A 188 17.22 -15.43 11.91
C GLU A 188 17.97 -14.24 12.54
N ALA A 189 18.12 -14.22 13.87
CA ALA A 189 18.86 -13.17 14.57
C ALA A 189 20.35 -13.17 14.22
N GLU A 190 20.96 -14.36 14.10
CA GLU A 190 22.35 -14.53 13.68
C GLU A 190 22.56 -14.07 12.22
N VAL A 191 21.68 -14.45 11.29
CA VAL A 191 21.74 -14.00 9.89
C VAL A 191 21.64 -12.47 9.80
N VAL A 192 20.70 -11.85 10.52
CA VAL A 192 20.57 -10.39 10.57
C VAL A 192 21.86 -9.74 11.10
N ARG A 193 22.46 -10.26 12.17
CA ARG A 193 23.71 -9.71 12.72
C ARG A 193 24.93 -9.94 11.81
N CYS A 194 25.02 -11.09 11.14
CA CYS A 194 26.05 -11.37 10.15
C CYS A 194 25.96 -10.40 8.96
N VAL A 195 24.76 -10.14 8.44
CA VAL A 195 24.54 -9.16 7.37
C VAL A 195 24.83 -7.74 7.85
N ALA A 196 24.38 -7.34 9.04
CA ALA A 196 24.71 -6.04 9.62
C ALA A 196 26.23 -5.83 9.72
N THR A 197 26.97 -6.83 10.17
CA THR A 197 28.44 -6.81 10.25
C THR A 197 29.09 -6.73 8.86
N MET A 198 28.56 -7.46 7.87
CA MET A 198 29.01 -7.40 6.47
C MET A 198 28.85 -6.00 5.86
N PHE A 199 27.83 -5.25 6.28
CA PHE A 199 27.61 -3.85 5.92
C PHE A 199 28.21 -2.85 6.92
N HIS A 200 29.19 -3.26 7.73
CA HIS A 200 29.95 -2.42 8.66
C HIS A 200 29.08 -1.74 9.75
N GLY A 201 27.95 -2.35 10.11
CA GLY A 201 27.05 -1.87 11.16
C GLY A 201 27.61 -2.05 12.57
N ASP A 202 27.26 -1.13 13.46
CA ASP A 202 27.60 -1.14 14.89
C ASP A 202 26.58 -1.96 15.72
N GLU A 203 26.68 -1.88 17.05
CA GLU A 203 25.72 -2.49 17.97
C GLU A 203 24.28 -1.96 17.82
N ASN A 204 24.12 -0.72 17.33
CA ASN A 204 22.83 -0.04 17.17
C ASN A 204 22.11 -0.47 15.87
N VAL A 205 22.83 -0.95 14.86
CA VAL A 205 22.22 -1.54 13.65
C VAL A 205 21.44 -2.80 14.02
N CYS A 206 20.18 -2.83 13.58
CA CYS A 206 19.24 -3.94 13.75
C CYS A 206 18.47 -4.17 12.44
N GLY A 207 17.69 -5.25 12.38
CA GLY A 207 16.89 -5.62 11.22
C GLY A 207 16.02 -6.85 11.47
N THR A 208 15.33 -7.31 10.43
CA THR A 208 14.50 -8.52 10.43
C THR A 208 14.71 -9.29 9.13
N MET A 209 14.46 -10.60 9.16
CA MET A 209 14.31 -11.38 7.93
C MET A 209 13.03 -10.95 7.18
N THR A 210 13.01 -11.17 5.87
CA THR A 210 11.87 -10.94 4.97
C THR A 210 11.87 -11.99 3.86
N SER A 211 10.74 -12.22 3.20
CA SER A 211 10.59 -13.21 2.12
C SER A 211 11.40 -12.91 0.86
N GLY A 212 11.91 -11.68 0.72
CA GLY A 212 12.76 -11.26 -0.40
C GLY A 212 12.79 -9.74 -0.58
N GLY A 213 13.64 -9.27 -1.49
CA GLY A 213 13.97 -7.84 -1.65
C GLY A 213 12.77 -6.91 -1.85
N THR A 214 11.68 -7.37 -2.49
CA THR A 214 10.44 -6.60 -2.62
C THR A 214 9.80 -6.29 -1.27
N GLU A 215 9.75 -7.27 -0.36
CA GLU A 215 9.23 -7.03 0.99
C GLU A 215 10.19 -6.15 1.79
N SER A 216 11.50 -6.36 1.68
CA SER A 216 12.51 -5.52 2.36
C SER A 216 12.37 -4.04 1.97
N LEU A 217 12.18 -3.74 0.69
CA LEU A 217 11.93 -2.38 0.19
C LEU A 217 10.60 -1.81 0.70
N LEU A 218 9.52 -2.58 0.63
CA LEU A 218 8.20 -2.15 1.13
C LEU A 218 8.23 -1.88 2.65
N MET A 219 8.94 -2.68 3.42
CA MET A 219 9.12 -2.50 4.86
C MET A 219 9.96 -1.25 5.17
N ALA A 220 10.99 -0.95 4.37
CA ALA A 220 11.72 0.31 4.48
C ALA A 220 10.81 1.53 4.19
N CYS A 221 10.11 1.54 3.05
CA CYS A 221 9.16 2.61 2.69
C CYS A 221 8.08 2.81 3.76
N LYS A 222 7.47 1.72 4.26
CA LYS A 222 6.50 1.76 5.35
C LYS A 222 7.09 2.37 6.62
N THR A 223 8.31 1.98 7.00
CA THR A 223 8.98 2.47 8.22
C THR A 223 9.27 3.96 8.14
N TYR A 224 9.80 4.45 7.01
CA TYR A 224 10.04 5.88 6.80
C TYR A 224 8.74 6.69 6.74
N ARG A 225 7.69 6.17 6.09
CA ARG A 225 6.35 6.77 6.07
C ARG A 225 5.78 6.92 7.48
N ASP A 226 5.82 5.86 8.29
CA ASP A 226 5.25 5.87 9.64
C ASP A 226 6.05 6.79 10.57
N MET A 227 7.38 6.85 10.43
CA MET A 227 8.22 7.83 11.12
C MET A 227 7.88 9.27 10.71
N ALA A 228 7.62 9.54 9.43
CA ALA A 228 7.25 10.87 8.94
C ALA A 228 5.89 11.31 9.50
N ILE A 229 4.90 10.41 9.52
CA ILE A 229 3.59 10.64 10.15
C ILE A 229 3.74 10.94 11.64
N ALA A 230 4.57 10.18 12.37
CA ALA A 230 4.86 10.44 13.78
C ALA A 230 5.54 11.80 14.03
N LYS A 231 6.26 12.34 13.03
CA LYS A 231 6.82 13.70 13.03
C LYS A 231 5.83 14.78 12.56
N GLY A 232 4.56 14.45 12.35
CA GLY A 232 3.51 15.38 11.94
C GLY A 232 3.42 15.65 10.44
N ILE A 233 4.22 14.97 9.60
CA ILE A 233 4.15 15.07 8.15
C ILE A 233 2.91 14.30 7.69
N LYS A 234 1.83 15.02 7.37
CA LYS A 234 0.53 14.44 6.99
C LYS A 234 0.55 13.68 5.67
N ARG A 235 1.49 14.04 4.79
CA ARG A 235 1.62 13.56 3.42
C ARG A 235 3.11 13.35 3.12
N PRO A 236 3.70 12.22 3.57
CA PRO A 236 5.04 11.83 3.15
C PRO A 236 4.98 11.24 1.73
N GLU A 237 5.94 11.61 0.90
CA GLU A 237 6.22 10.94 -0.38
C GLU A 237 6.64 9.48 -0.14
N MET A 238 6.34 8.59 -1.09
CA MET A 238 6.67 7.15 -1.06
C MET A 238 7.15 6.65 -2.42
#